data_AF-A0A7S0I6B3-F1
#
_entry.id   AF-A0A7S0I6B3-F1
#
_cell.length_a   1.000
_cell.length_b   1.000
_cell.length_c   1.000
_cell.angle_alpha   90.00
_cell.angle_beta   90.00
_cell.angle_gamma   90.00
#
_symmetry.space_group_name_H-M   'P 1'
#
loop_
_entity.id
_entity.type
_entity.pdbx_description
1 polymer ?
#
loop_
_entity_poly.entity_id
_entity_poly.type
_entity_poly.pdbx_seq_one_letter_code
_entity_poly.pdbx_strand_id
1 'polypeptide(L)'
;TPPAAWALAPPPKPKAAAWEKSWQRFGSGQPVDAIAMTQESGKPIQSSTVVGHLFLALQAGRPLDLQRLAASSGASPPPTRDEWEQLVEAEARVGIDVVRDEKLNKTALLVAFLPEAEKPFAERSPQDTALLSKWFGLVDWFTGLRRVALAPSFGPDPKRQRAA
;
A
#
# COMPACT_ATOMS: atom_id res chain seq x y z
N THR A 1 -24.44 -11.80 -36.86
CA THR A 1 -23.33 -10.94 -36.42
C THR A 1 -22.11 -11.27 -37.26
N PRO A 2 -21.38 -10.30 -37.85
CA PRO A 2 -20.22 -10.64 -38.68
C PRO A 2 -19.15 -11.35 -37.82
N PRO A 3 -18.43 -12.34 -38.38
CA PRO A 3 -17.57 -13.25 -37.62
C PRO A 3 -16.21 -12.67 -37.19
N ALA A 4 -15.87 -11.43 -37.56
CA ALA A 4 -14.63 -10.78 -37.16
C ALA A 4 -14.77 -9.25 -37.10
N ALA A 5 -14.01 -8.62 -36.19
CA ALA A 5 -13.95 -7.16 -36.03
C ALA A 5 -13.37 -6.49 -37.29
N TRP A 6 -13.97 -5.37 -37.72
CA TRP A 6 -13.56 -4.65 -38.92
C TRP A 6 -12.11 -4.18 -38.88
N ALA A 7 -11.41 -4.28 -40.02
CA ALA A 7 -10.00 -3.93 -40.19
C ALA A 7 -9.66 -2.44 -39.89
N LEU A 8 -10.68 -1.58 -39.79
CA LEU A 8 -10.57 -0.15 -39.48
C LEU A 8 -11.13 0.20 -38.10
N ALA A 9 -11.46 -0.80 -37.27
CA ALA A 9 -11.82 -0.54 -35.89
C ALA A 9 -10.62 0.13 -35.21
N PRO A 10 -10.78 1.32 -34.61
CA PRO A 10 -9.70 1.90 -33.82
C PRO A 10 -9.26 0.86 -32.78
N PRO A 11 -7.95 0.73 -32.52
CA PRO A 11 -7.45 -0.25 -31.57
C PRO A 11 -8.19 -0.06 -30.24
N PRO A 12 -8.56 -1.15 -29.53
CA PRO A 12 -9.18 -1.01 -28.23
C PRO A 12 -8.30 -0.09 -27.40
N LYS A 13 -8.88 1.03 -26.91
CA LYS A 13 -8.18 1.96 -26.02
C LYS A 13 -7.52 1.11 -24.94
N PRO A 14 -6.23 1.34 -24.60
CA PRO A 14 -5.55 0.54 -23.59
C PRO A 14 -6.45 0.54 -22.36
N LYS A 15 -6.89 -0.65 -21.92
CA LYS A 15 -7.72 -0.77 -20.72
C LYS A 15 -7.02 0.04 -19.64
N ALA A 16 -7.73 1.00 -19.04
CA ALA A 16 -7.23 1.76 -17.90
C ALA A 16 -6.56 0.77 -16.93
N ALA A 17 -5.35 1.11 -16.49
CA ALA A 17 -4.57 0.20 -15.66
C ALA A 17 -5.39 -0.18 -14.42
N ALA A 18 -5.21 -1.40 -13.89
CA ALA A 18 -6.01 -1.87 -12.76
C ALA A 18 -5.98 -0.88 -11.57
N TRP A 19 -4.84 -0.22 -11.37
CA TRP A 19 -4.67 0.80 -10.35
C TRP A 19 -5.53 2.05 -10.59
N GLU A 20 -5.69 2.50 -11.84
CA GLU A 20 -6.52 3.66 -12.19
C GLU A 20 -7.99 3.41 -11.85
N LYS A 21 -8.47 2.19 -12.12
CA LYS A 21 -9.85 1.79 -11.81
C LYS A 21 -10.09 1.75 -10.30
N SER A 22 -9.16 1.17 -9.54
CA SER A 22 -9.23 1.18 -8.09
C SER A 22 -9.26 2.61 -7.53
N TRP A 23 -8.38 3.49 -8.05
CA TRP A 23 -8.33 4.89 -7.66
C TRP A 23 -9.62 5.66 -8.01
N GLN A 24 -10.16 5.50 -9.22
CA GLN A 24 -11.41 6.16 -9.63
C GLN A 24 -12.58 5.76 -8.73
N ARG A 25 -12.71 4.46 -8.43
CA ARG A 25 -13.78 3.92 -7.57
C ARG A 25 -13.63 4.37 -6.13
N PHE A 26 -12.39 4.46 -5.64
CA PHE A 26 -12.13 5.08 -4.36
C PHE A 26 -12.52 6.57 -4.44
N GLY A 27 -12.10 7.32 -5.45
CA GLY A 27 -12.52 8.72 -5.66
C GLY A 27 -14.04 8.92 -5.64
N SER A 28 -14.82 7.97 -6.16
CA SER A 28 -16.29 7.98 -6.14
C SER A 28 -16.93 7.55 -4.81
N GLY A 29 -16.14 7.38 -3.74
CA GLY A 29 -16.62 7.09 -2.40
C GLY A 29 -16.73 5.61 -2.02
N GLN A 30 -16.31 4.66 -2.87
CA GLN A 30 -16.34 3.24 -2.50
C GLN A 30 -15.25 2.92 -1.47
N PRO A 31 -15.53 2.08 -0.44
CA PRO A 31 -14.52 1.63 0.50
C PRO A 31 -13.61 0.57 -0.13
N VAL A 32 -12.41 0.39 0.45
CA VAL A 32 -11.35 -0.47 -0.07
C VAL A 32 -11.80 -1.93 -0.21
N ASP A 33 -12.49 -2.47 0.78
CA ASP A 33 -13.04 -3.83 0.79
C ASP A 33 -14.10 -4.05 -0.30
N ALA A 34 -15.02 -3.11 -0.50
CA ALA A 34 -16.01 -3.19 -1.57
C ALA A 34 -15.35 -3.21 -2.95
N ILE A 35 -14.33 -2.37 -3.16
CA ILE A 35 -13.53 -2.38 -4.38
C ILE A 35 -12.90 -3.76 -4.55
N ALA A 36 -12.23 -4.27 -3.52
CA ALA A 36 -11.54 -5.57 -3.55
C ALA A 36 -12.47 -6.73 -3.94
N MET A 37 -13.71 -6.71 -3.46
CA MET A 37 -14.69 -7.77 -3.71
C MET A 37 -15.38 -7.71 -5.08
N THR A 38 -15.47 -6.54 -5.70
CA THR A 38 -16.30 -6.34 -6.91
C THR A 38 -15.46 -5.94 -8.12
N GLN A 39 -14.62 -6.86 -8.59
CA GLN A 39 -13.77 -6.65 -9.78
C GLN A 39 -14.53 -6.91 -11.08
N GLU A 40 -14.16 -6.22 -12.17
CA GLU A 40 -14.76 -6.44 -13.51
C GLU A 40 -14.54 -7.88 -14.03
N SER A 41 -13.46 -8.53 -13.63
CA SER A 41 -13.18 -9.93 -13.97
C SER A 41 -14.08 -10.92 -13.22
N GLY A 42 -14.86 -10.46 -12.25
CA GLY A 42 -15.64 -11.29 -11.33
C GLY A 42 -14.81 -11.97 -10.24
N LYS A 43 -13.48 -11.88 -10.27
CA LYS A 43 -12.59 -12.49 -9.27
C LYS A 43 -12.19 -11.46 -8.21
N PRO A 44 -12.50 -11.67 -6.92
CA PRO A 44 -12.03 -10.80 -5.85
C PRO A 44 -10.50 -10.71 -5.81
N ILE A 45 -10.01 -9.55 -5.39
CA ILE A 45 -8.59 -9.32 -5.05
C ILE A 45 -8.46 -9.04 -3.55
N GLN A 46 -7.24 -8.99 -3.04
CA GLN A 46 -7.00 -8.61 -1.65
C GLN A 46 -7.17 -7.10 -1.46
N SER A 47 -7.66 -6.68 -0.29
CA SER A 47 -7.72 -5.27 0.09
C SER A 47 -6.34 -4.60 0.06
N SER A 48 -5.28 -5.32 0.46
CA SER A 48 -3.89 -4.87 0.33
C SER A 48 -3.48 -4.53 -1.12
N THR A 49 -4.00 -5.28 -2.09
CA THR A 49 -3.79 -4.97 -3.52
C THR A 49 -4.44 -3.64 -3.89
N VAL A 50 -5.66 -3.39 -3.41
CA VAL A 50 -6.33 -2.10 -3.62
C VAL A 50 -5.57 -0.95 -2.95
N VAL A 51 -5.09 -1.13 -1.72
CA VAL A 51 -4.24 -0.12 -1.05
C VAL A 51 -2.98 0.16 -1.86
N GLY A 52 -2.30 -0.89 -2.36
CA GLY A 52 -1.15 -0.74 -3.26
C GLY A 52 -1.50 0.04 -4.53
N HIS A 53 -2.64 -0.22 -5.15
CA HIS A 53 -3.13 0.56 -6.29
C HIS A 53 -3.33 2.05 -5.95
N LEU A 54 -3.82 2.37 -4.76
CA LEU A 54 -4.01 3.76 -4.33
C LEU A 54 -2.68 4.48 -4.13
N PHE A 55 -1.68 3.83 -3.52
CA PHE A 55 -0.33 4.41 -3.42
C PHE A 55 0.36 4.54 -4.78
N LEU A 56 0.12 3.62 -5.72
CA LEU A 56 0.58 3.78 -7.10
C LEU A 56 -0.07 4.99 -7.78
N ALA A 57 -1.36 5.23 -7.54
CA ALA A 57 -2.03 6.43 -8.05
C ALA A 57 -1.39 7.71 -7.48
N LEU A 58 -1.10 7.74 -6.17
CA LEU A 58 -0.40 8.85 -5.53
C LEU A 58 0.99 9.09 -6.17
N GLN A 59 1.77 8.03 -6.37
CA GLN A 59 3.07 8.09 -7.05
C GLN A 59 2.97 8.56 -8.51
N ALA A 60 1.86 8.26 -9.19
CA ALA A 60 1.54 8.76 -10.53
C ALA A 60 1.00 10.21 -10.55
N GLY A 61 1.06 10.93 -9.42
CA GLY A 61 0.60 12.31 -9.30
C GLY A 61 -0.92 12.47 -9.25
N ARG A 62 -1.66 11.41 -8.91
CA ARG A 62 -3.11 11.50 -8.67
C ARG A 62 -3.37 11.87 -7.21
N PRO A 63 -4.35 12.73 -6.92
CA PRO A 63 -4.71 13.04 -5.54
C PRO A 63 -5.30 11.82 -4.85
N LEU A 64 -4.92 11.60 -3.59
CA LEU A 64 -5.43 10.53 -2.75
C LEU A 64 -5.80 11.10 -1.37
N ASP A 65 -7.03 10.85 -0.92
CA ASP A 65 -7.46 11.20 0.42
C ASP A 65 -6.89 10.18 1.43
N LEU A 66 -5.76 10.53 2.03
CA LEU A 66 -5.04 9.68 2.98
C LEU A 66 -5.82 9.49 4.29
N GLN A 67 -6.59 10.48 4.73
CA GLN A 67 -7.40 10.36 5.94
C GLN A 67 -8.52 9.34 5.73
N ARG A 68 -9.17 9.39 4.57
CA ARG A 68 -10.20 8.42 4.21
C ARG A 68 -9.62 7.03 3.98
N LEU A 69 -8.42 6.92 3.41
CA LEU A 69 -7.73 5.64 3.28
C LEU A 69 -7.44 5.03 4.65
N ALA A 70 -6.91 5.82 5.58
CA ALA A 70 -6.63 5.40 6.95
C ALA A 70 -7.89 4.94 7.71
N ALA A 71 -9.06 5.49 7.38
CA ALA A 71 -10.34 5.11 7.98
C ALA A 71 -11.05 3.95 7.27
N SER A 72 -10.54 3.46 6.12
CA SER A 72 -11.22 2.44 5.34
C SER A 72 -11.07 1.05 5.95
N SER A 73 -12.17 0.30 6.03
CA SER A 73 -12.14 -1.14 6.26
C SER A 73 -11.28 -1.82 5.19
N GLY A 74 -10.33 -2.66 5.61
CA GLY A 74 -9.41 -3.37 4.73
C GLY A 74 -8.09 -2.66 4.42
N ALA A 75 -7.89 -1.42 4.89
CA ALA A 75 -6.58 -0.78 4.91
C ALA A 75 -5.93 -0.94 6.29
N SER A 76 -4.61 -1.13 6.32
CA SER A 76 -3.86 -0.99 7.57
C SER A 76 -3.85 0.48 8.01
N PRO A 77 -3.91 0.77 9.31
CA PRO A 77 -3.77 2.13 9.79
C PRO A 77 -2.40 2.70 9.40
N PRO A 78 -2.27 4.04 9.31
CA PRO A 78 -0.96 4.66 9.11
C PRO A 78 -0.03 4.34 10.29
N PRO A 79 1.30 4.29 10.04
CA PRO A 79 2.27 4.00 11.08
C PRO A 79 2.24 5.05 12.19
N THR A 80 2.55 4.62 13.41
CA THR A 80 2.96 5.50 14.51
C THR A 80 4.37 6.06 14.27
N ARG A 81 4.80 7.02 15.11
CA ARG A 81 6.18 7.57 15.04
C ARG A 81 7.21 6.46 15.20
N ASP A 82 7.10 5.65 16.24
CA ASP A 82 8.06 4.59 16.56
C ASP A 82 8.14 3.55 15.43
N GLU A 83 7.00 3.16 14.86
CA GLU A 83 6.96 2.24 13.72
C GLU A 83 7.58 2.84 12.45
N TRP A 84 7.39 4.15 12.22
CA TRP A 84 8.02 4.85 11.11
C TRP A 84 9.54 4.91 11.28
N GLU A 85 10.01 5.30 12.47
CA GLU A 85 11.44 5.35 12.80
C GLU A 85 12.08 3.96 12.68
N GLN A 86 11.40 2.91 13.10
CA GLN A 86 11.86 1.54 12.94
C GLN A 86 12.03 1.13 11.46
N LEU A 87 11.14 1.59 10.57
CA LEU A 87 11.29 1.37 9.12
C LEU A 87 12.43 2.19 8.52
N VAL A 88 12.66 3.42 9.00
CA VAL A 88 13.81 4.24 8.59
C VAL A 88 15.13 3.60 9.01
N GLU A 89 15.22 3.09 10.24
CA GLU A 89 16.41 2.37 10.71
C GLU A 89 16.64 1.08 9.91
N ALA A 90 15.57 0.34 9.62
CA ALA A 90 15.64 -0.86 8.78
C ALA A 90 16.13 -0.56 7.36
N GLU A 91 15.63 0.52 6.74
CA GLU A 91 16.06 0.98 5.42
C GLU A 91 17.57 1.19 5.39
N ALA A 92 18.09 1.95 6.37
CA ALA A 92 19.52 2.21 6.52
C ALA A 92 20.34 0.94 6.80
N ARG A 93 19.83 0.04 7.63
CA ARG A 93 20.51 -1.19 8.04
C ARG A 93 20.67 -2.20 6.91
N VAL A 94 19.64 -2.35 6.08
CA VAL A 94 19.62 -3.32 4.97
C VAL A 94 20.21 -2.73 3.69
N GLY A 95 20.38 -1.40 3.63
CA GLY A 95 20.93 -0.72 2.45
C GLY A 95 19.96 -0.69 1.27
N ILE A 96 18.66 -0.72 1.55
CA ILE A 96 17.58 -0.56 0.57
C ILE A 96 17.27 0.93 0.44
N ASP A 97 16.93 1.40 -0.76
CA ASP A 97 16.42 2.76 -0.97
C ASP A 97 14.96 2.66 -1.42
N VAL A 98 14.02 2.91 -0.51
CA VAL A 98 12.59 2.72 -0.82
C VAL A 98 12.07 3.72 -1.86
N VAL A 99 12.81 4.81 -2.09
CA VAL A 99 12.48 5.83 -3.09
C VAL A 99 12.97 5.41 -4.47
N ARG A 100 14.20 4.88 -4.57
CA ARG A 100 14.85 4.57 -5.85
C ARG A 100 14.64 3.13 -6.32
N ASP A 101 14.47 2.18 -5.40
CA ASP A 101 14.33 0.77 -5.75
C ASP A 101 12.95 0.50 -6.33
N GLU A 102 12.86 0.26 -7.64
CA GLU A 102 11.59 -0.04 -8.34
C GLU A 102 10.92 -1.28 -7.73
N LYS A 103 11.71 -2.32 -7.44
CA LYS A 103 11.27 -3.59 -6.86
C LYS A 103 11.74 -3.70 -5.43
N LEU A 104 10.94 -3.19 -4.51
CA LEU A 104 11.21 -3.29 -3.09
C LEU A 104 11.02 -4.73 -2.58
N ASN A 105 12.06 -5.31 -1.99
CA ASN A 105 11.94 -6.52 -1.20
C ASN A 105 11.46 -6.18 0.22
N LYS A 106 10.14 -6.12 0.41
CA LYS A 106 9.53 -5.81 1.71
C LYS A 106 9.96 -6.77 2.82
N THR A 107 10.15 -8.05 2.50
CA THR A 107 10.59 -9.05 3.47
C THR A 107 12.00 -8.72 3.98
N ALA A 108 12.93 -8.40 3.08
CA ALA A 108 14.30 -8.02 3.47
C ALA A 108 14.31 -6.79 4.39
N LEU A 109 13.45 -5.80 4.12
CA LEU A 109 13.29 -4.63 5.00
C LEU A 109 12.81 -5.04 6.40
N LEU A 110 11.80 -5.90 6.50
CA LEU A 110 11.22 -6.30 7.79
C LEU A 110 12.13 -7.23 8.60
N VAL A 111 12.89 -8.11 7.97
CA VAL A 111 13.83 -9.04 8.65
C VAL A 111 14.83 -8.30 9.54
N ALA A 112 15.16 -7.05 9.22
CA ALA A 112 16.09 -6.22 9.98
C ALA A 112 15.73 -6.04 11.47
N PHE A 113 14.45 -6.20 11.81
CA PHE A 113 13.93 -6.10 13.17
C PHE A 113 12.81 -7.10 13.50
N LEU A 114 12.34 -7.86 12.51
CA LEU A 114 11.29 -8.88 12.65
C LEU A 114 11.71 -10.18 11.95
N PRO A 115 12.52 -11.03 12.61
CA PRO A 115 13.03 -12.28 12.05
C PRO A 115 11.94 -13.25 11.57
N GLU A 116 10.73 -13.15 12.12
CA GLU A 116 9.55 -13.92 11.70
C GLU A 116 9.21 -13.71 10.22
N ALA A 117 9.60 -12.59 9.62
CA ALA A 117 9.40 -12.29 8.20
C ALA A 117 10.08 -13.29 7.27
N GLU A 118 11.19 -13.90 7.72
CA GLU A 118 11.96 -14.90 6.97
C GLU A 118 11.31 -16.29 7.00
N LYS A 119 10.49 -16.59 8.02
CA LYS A 119 9.85 -17.89 8.15
C LYS A 119 8.94 -18.17 6.94
N PRO A 120 8.97 -19.38 6.35
CA PRO A 120 8.02 -19.78 5.32
C PRO A 120 6.57 -19.65 5.80
N PHE A 121 5.64 -19.33 4.88
CA PHE A 121 4.24 -19.10 5.25
C PHE A 121 3.61 -20.30 6.00
N ALA A 122 3.93 -21.53 5.60
CA ALA A 122 3.42 -22.75 6.21
C ALA A 122 3.91 -22.98 7.66
N GLU A 123 4.98 -22.30 8.07
CA GLU A 123 5.60 -22.43 9.39
C GLU A 123 5.24 -21.27 10.33
N ARG A 124 4.50 -20.27 9.84
CA ARG A 124 4.12 -19.10 10.63
C ARG A 124 2.98 -19.46 11.57
N SER A 125 3.10 -19.03 12.82
CA SER A 125 1.98 -19.04 13.75
C SER A 125 0.88 -18.07 13.26
N PRO A 126 -0.38 -18.22 13.73
CA PRO A 126 -1.42 -17.22 13.48
C PRO A 126 -1.01 -15.83 13.97
N GLN A 127 -0.28 -15.75 15.09
CA GLN A 127 0.23 -14.50 15.66
C GLN A 127 1.29 -13.87 14.74
N ASP A 128 2.26 -14.65 14.25
CA ASP A 128 3.31 -14.20 13.34
C ASP A 128 2.69 -13.70 12.03
N THR A 129 1.67 -14.41 11.54
CA THR A 129 0.94 -14.04 10.32
C THR A 129 0.22 -12.69 10.48
N ALA A 130 -0.46 -12.48 11.60
CA ALA A 130 -1.14 -11.22 11.88
C ALA A 130 -0.14 -10.06 12.04
N LEU A 131 0.95 -10.29 12.76
CA LEU A 131 2.01 -9.31 12.96
C LEU A 131 2.66 -8.90 11.63
N LEU A 132 2.99 -9.87 10.77
CA LEU A 132 3.56 -9.61 9.46
C LEU A 132 2.58 -8.88 8.54
N SER A 133 1.30 -9.27 8.56
CA SER A 133 0.26 -8.59 7.79
C SER A 133 0.16 -7.10 8.17
N LYS A 134 0.21 -6.79 9.48
CA LYS A 134 0.29 -5.42 9.98
C LYS A 134 1.51 -4.71 9.38
N TRP A 135 2.71 -5.26 9.55
CA TRP A 135 3.95 -4.64 9.10
C TRP A 135 4.03 -4.45 7.59
N PHE A 136 3.54 -5.39 6.78
CA PHE A 136 3.46 -5.20 5.33
C PHE A 136 2.58 -4.02 4.95
N GLY A 137 1.46 -3.82 5.64
CA GLY A 137 0.62 -2.64 5.46
C GLY A 137 1.32 -1.34 5.89
N LEU A 138 2.12 -1.37 6.96
CA LEU A 138 2.93 -0.21 7.36
C LEU A 138 4.02 0.12 6.32
N VAL A 139 4.62 -0.91 5.70
CA VAL A 139 5.56 -0.72 4.59
C VAL A 139 4.87 -0.09 3.37
N ASP A 140 3.61 -0.41 3.08
CA ASP A 140 2.85 0.27 2.02
C ASP A 140 2.71 1.77 2.29
N TRP A 141 2.38 2.17 3.52
CA TRP A 141 2.36 3.58 3.93
C TRP A 141 3.73 4.25 3.81
N PHE A 142 4.76 3.60 4.37
CA PHE A 142 6.12 4.12 4.37
C PHE A 142 6.63 4.39 2.96
N THR A 143 6.51 3.39 2.09
CA THR A 143 6.99 3.46 0.70
C THR A 143 6.15 4.42 -0.13
N GLY A 144 4.82 4.37 0.03
CA GLY A 144 3.87 5.22 -0.67
C GLY A 144 4.13 6.70 -0.44
N LEU A 145 4.39 7.10 0.81
CA LEU A 145 4.66 8.49 1.18
C LEU A 145 6.10 8.93 0.85
N ARG A 146 7.10 8.09 1.12
CA ARG A 146 8.51 8.39 0.84
C ARG A 146 8.76 8.65 -0.65
N ARG A 147 8.16 7.84 -1.53
CA ARG A 147 8.32 7.97 -3.00
C ARG A 147 7.77 9.27 -3.59
N VAL A 148 6.88 9.95 -2.87
CA VAL A 148 6.36 11.28 -3.26
C VAL A 148 6.91 12.40 -2.37
N ALA A 149 7.99 12.14 -1.63
CA ALA A 149 8.63 13.06 -0.70
C ALA A 149 7.68 13.66 0.36
N LEU A 150 6.64 12.91 0.75
CA LEU A 150 5.77 13.27 1.86
C LEU A 150 6.29 12.65 3.16
N ALA A 151 6.72 13.50 4.08
CA ALA A 151 7.05 13.08 5.44
C ALA A 151 5.80 13.23 6.34
N PRO A 152 5.42 12.18 7.11
CA PRO A 152 4.31 12.30 8.06
C PRO A 152 4.66 13.25 9.20
N SER A 153 3.67 14.03 9.64
CA SER A 153 3.74 14.81 10.88
C SER A 153 3.05 14.04 11.99
N PHE A 154 3.83 13.44 12.88
CA PHE A 154 3.33 12.89 14.14
C PHE A 154 3.26 14.07 15.11
N GLY A 155 2.06 14.43 15.58
CA GLY A 155 1.81 15.60 16.44
C GLY A 155 2.73 15.73 17.68
N PRO A 156 2.50 16.74 18.53
CA PRO A 156 3.40 17.03 19.65
C PRO A 156 3.63 15.79 20.52
N ASP A 157 4.91 15.54 20.83
CA ASP A 157 5.33 14.45 21.69
C ASP A 157 4.67 14.62 23.08
N PRO A 158 3.94 13.61 23.60
CA PRO A 158 3.30 13.73 24.91
C PRO A 158 4.30 14.02 26.04
N LYS A 159 5.61 13.74 25.85
CA LYS A 159 6.65 14.13 26.82
C LYS A 159 6.95 15.62 26.89
N ARG A 160 6.56 16.42 25.89
CA ARG A 160 6.75 17.89 25.90
C ARG A 160 5.59 18.69 26.52
N GLN A 161 4.46 18.05 26.82
CA GLN A 161 3.29 18.74 27.39
C GLN A 161 3.28 18.82 28.93
N ARG A 162 4.23 18.18 29.63
CA ARG A 162 4.33 18.23 31.10
C ARG A 162 5.30 19.30 31.64
N ALA A 163 5.79 20.21 30.78
CA ALA A 163 6.79 21.20 31.16
C ALA A 163 6.40 22.65 30.75
N ALA A 164 5.11 22.93 30.58
CA ALA A 164 4.59 24.28 30.36
C ALA A 164 3.60 24.65 31.46
#